data_AF-A0A957BN86-F1
#
_entry.id   AF-A0A957BN86-F1
#
_cell.length_a   1.000
_cell.length_b   1.000
_cell.length_c   1.000
_cell.angle_alpha   90.00
_cell.angle_beta   90.00
_cell.angle_gamma   90.00
#
_symmetry.space_group_name_H-M   'P 1'
#
loop_
_entity.id
_entity.type
_entity.pdbx_description
1 polymer ?
#
loop_
_entity_poly.entity_id
_entity_poly.type
_entity_poly.pdbx_seq_one_letter_code
_entity_poly.pdbx_strand_id
1 'polypeptide(L)' 'MLDCKRQNIHHSKLPKPGAVGRIVGLSTVNPRRKCIVIAYPLCDNVRPHSIGIHTCWIRFLDNGDIQRFSGIWFEEA' A
#
# COMPACT_ATOMS: atom_id res chain seq x y z
N MET A 1 -0.69 7.81 14.37
CA MET A 1 0.55 7.05 14.64
C MET A 1 0.37 5.64 14.10
N LEU A 2 1.32 5.15 13.31
CA LEU A 2 1.33 3.78 12.76
C LEU A 2 1.75 2.83 13.89
N ASP A 3 0.79 2.05 14.39
CA ASP A 3 0.85 1.36 15.68
C ASP A 3 1.71 0.07 15.69
N CYS A 4 2.79 0.01 14.90
CA CYS A 4 3.62 -1.20 14.65
C CYS A 4 2.83 -2.47 14.26
N LYS A 5 1.53 -2.35 13.95
CA LYS A 5 0.69 -3.41 13.38
C LYS A 5 1.20 -3.76 11.99
N ARG A 6 0.86 -4.96 11.48
CA ARG A 6 1.18 -5.48 10.15
C ARG A 6 1.32 -4.34 9.12
N GLN A 7 2.55 -4.06 8.70
CA GLN A 7 2.89 -2.97 7.77
C GLN A 7 4.00 -3.42 6.83
N ASN A 8 3.94 -2.98 5.57
CA ASN A 8 4.96 -3.19 4.56
C ASN A 8 6.02 -2.09 4.65
N ILE A 9 6.74 -2.05 5.79
CA ILE A 9 7.75 -1.03 6.10
C ILE A 9 9.00 -1.19 5.21
N HIS A 10 9.26 -2.41 4.73
CA HIS A 10 10.40 -2.71 3.88
C HIS A 10 9.98 -2.87 2.41
N HIS A 11 10.76 -2.29 1.51
CA HIS A 11 10.52 -2.32 0.06
C HIS A 11 10.25 -3.74 -0.48
N SER A 12 10.97 -4.76 0.00
CA SER A 12 10.79 -6.14 -0.47
C SER A 12 9.43 -6.76 -0.11
N LYS A 13 8.70 -6.15 0.84
CA LYS A 13 7.35 -6.57 1.26
C LYS A 13 6.26 -5.77 0.55
N LEU A 14 6.63 -4.86 -0.34
CA LEU A 14 5.66 -4.08 -1.09
C LEU A 14 5.04 -4.93 -2.22
N PRO A 15 3.72 -4.84 -2.43
CA PRO A 15 3.09 -5.45 -3.59
C PRO A 15 3.63 -4.83 -4.88
N LYS A 16 3.76 -5.62 -5.94
CA LYS A 16 4.19 -5.09 -7.24
C LYS A 16 3.10 -4.16 -7.82
N PRO A 17 3.46 -3.14 -8.62
CA PRO A 17 2.48 -2.44 -9.45
C PRO A 17 1.70 -3.46 -10.30
N GLY A 18 0.38 -3.34 -10.31
CA GLY A 18 -0.54 -4.29 -10.93
C GLY A 18 -1.05 -5.41 -10.01
N ALA A 19 -0.46 -5.59 -8.82
CA ALA A 19 -0.93 -6.60 -7.87
C ALA A 19 -2.36 -6.30 -7.41
N VAL A 20 -3.21 -7.33 -7.42
CA VAL A 20 -4.61 -7.25 -6.98
C VAL A 20 -4.72 -7.92 -5.63
N GLY A 21 -5.45 -7.28 -4.72
CA GLY A 21 -5.52 -7.75 -3.35
C GLY A 21 -6.37 -6.85 -2.48
N ARG A 22 -6.07 -6.85 -1.18
CA ARG A 22 -6.80 -6.08 -0.18
C ARG A 22 -5.85 -5.40 0.78
N ILE A 23 -6.20 -4.19 1.19
CA ILE A 23 -5.53 -3.49 2.27
C ILE A 23 -6.07 -4.00 3.60
N VAL A 24 -5.19 -4.42 4.50
CA VAL A 24 -5.54 -4.95 5.82
C VAL A 24 -4.86 -4.13 6.91
N GLY A 25 -5.49 -4.05 8.10
CA GLY A 25 -4.88 -3.42 9.27
C GLY A 25 -5.01 -1.90 9.35
N LEU A 26 -5.59 -1.25 8.34
CA LEU A 26 -5.97 0.16 8.38
C LEU A 26 -7.45 0.30 8.77
N SER A 27 -7.72 1.02 9.86
CA SER A 27 -9.10 1.26 10.35
C SER A 27 -9.96 2.09 9.38
N THR A 28 -9.31 2.88 8.53
CA THR A 28 -9.97 3.75 7.54
C THR A 28 -10.37 3.01 6.26
N VAL A 29 -9.87 1.79 6.05
CA VAL A 29 -10.15 1.00 4.84
C VAL A 29 -10.89 -0.26 5.21
N ASN A 30 -12.01 -0.53 4.53
CA ASN A 30 -12.71 -1.79 4.70
C ASN A 30 -11.84 -2.94 4.14
N PRO A 31 -11.42 -3.92 4.98
CA PRO A 31 -10.49 -4.98 4.57
C PRO A 31 -11.09 -5.97 3.57
N ARG A 32 -12.40 -5.92 3.31
CA ARG A 32 -13.06 -6.74 2.30
C ARG A 32 -13.01 -6.11 0.91
N ARG A 33 -12.63 -4.83 0.77
CA ARG A 33 -12.56 -4.15 -0.52
C ARG A 33 -11.36 -4.66 -1.32
N LYS A 34 -11.63 -5.08 -2.56
CA LYS A 34 -10.59 -5.43 -3.52
C LYS A 34 -10.03 -4.17 -4.15
N CYS A 35 -8.73 -4.17 -4.37
CA CYS A 35 -8.01 -3.04 -4.93
C CYS A 35 -6.80 -3.51 -5.74
N ILE A 36 -6.33 -2.64 -6.62
CA ILE A 36 -5.13 -2.86 -7.43
C ILE A 36 -4.11 -1.78 -7.13
N VAL A 37 -2.85 -2.18 -7.00
CA VAL A 37 -1.75 -1.25 -6.81
C VAL A 37 -1.40 -0.63 -8.16
N ILE A 38 -1.48 0.69 -8.28
CA ILE A 38 -1.25 1.40 -9.54
C ILE A 38 0.22 1.76 -9.69
N ALA A 39 0.77 2.45 -8.68
CA ALA A 39 2.09 3.05 -8.76
C ALA A 39 2.67 3.36 -7.38
N TYR A 40 4.00 3.42 -7.31
CA TYR A 40 4.73 4.02 -6.21
C TYR A 40 5.18 5.42 -6.63
N PRO A 41 5.00 6.46 -5.80
CA PRO A 41 5.52 7.78 -6.10
C PRO A 41 7.06 7.70 -6.20
N LEU A 42 7.60 8.28 -7.28
CA LEU A 42 9.04 8.24 -7.59
C LEU A 42 9.91 8.86 -6.48
N CYS A 43 9.31 9.70 -5.63
CA CYS A 43 10.00 10.46 -4.58
C CYS A 43 10.26 9.70 -3.27
N ASP A 44 9.77 8.46 -3.11
CA ASP A 44 10.12 7.65 -1.93
C ASP A 44 11.54 7.06 -2.03
N ASN A 45 12.24 7.25 -3.15
CA ASN A 45 13.57 6.70 -3.42
C ASN A 45 14.68 7.70 -3.09
N VAL A 46 14.89 8.00 -1.80
CA VAL A 46 16.13 8.65 -1.35
C VAL A 46 17.11 7.55 -0.93
N ARG A 47 18.19 7.37 -1.70
CA ARG A 47 19.23 6.36 -1.48
C ARG A 47 19.90 6.47 -0.09
N PRO A 48 20.49 5.39 0.47
CA PRO A 48 20.72 4.07 -0.16
C PRO A 48 19.61 3.05 0.12
N HIS A 49 18.75 3.34 1.08
CA HIS A 49 17.56 2.56 1.38
C HIS A 49 16.49 3.58 1.72
N SER A 50 15.34 3.51 1.08
CA SER A 50 14.14 4.21 1.53
C SER A 50 13.79 3.69 2.94
N ILE A 51 14.45 4.20 3.98
CA ILE A 51 14.14 3.97 5.38
C ILE A 51 12.91 4.85 5.65
N GLY A 52 11.75 4.42 5.12
CA GLY A 52 10.60 5.30 5.04
C GLY A 52 9.34 4.55 4.70
N ILE A 53 8.25 5.05 5.26
CA ILE A 53 6.89 4.58 5.04
C ILE A 53 6.59 4.69 3.54
N HIS A 54 6.68 3.57 2.84
CA HIS A 54 6.41 3.52 1.41
C HIS A 54 4.95 3.88 1.15
N THR A 55 4.78 4.91 0.35
CA THR A 55 3.49 5.37 -0.11
C THR A 55 3.15 4.65 -1.41
N CYS A 56 1.91 4.24 -1.60
CA CYS A 56 1.45 3.65 -2.86
C CYS A 56 0.11 4.25 -3.29
N TRP A 57 -0.08 4.35 -4.60
CA TRP A 57 -1.35 4.65 -5.23
C TRP A 57 -2.14 3.38 -5.45
N ILE A 58 -3.35 3.35 -4.94
CA ILE A 58 -4.24 2.19 -5.02
C ILE A 58 -5.55 2.61 -5.67
N ARG A 59 -6.05 1.78 -6.58
CA ARG A 59 -7.38 1.91 -7.16
C ARG A 59 -8.30 0.86 -6.56
N PHE A 60 -9.42 1.27 -5.99
CA PHE A 60 -10.45 0.35 -5.54
C PHE A 60 -11.27 -0.17 -6.72
N LEU A 61 -11.53 -1.47 -6.74
CA LEU A 61 -12.20 -2.12 -7.89
C LEU A 61 -13.72 -1.96 -7.88
N ASP A 62 -14.32 -1.62 -6.73
CA ASP A 62 -15.76 -1.45 -6.58
C ASP A 62 -16.27 -0.12 -7.14
N ASN A 63 -15.54 0.98 -6.89
CA ASN A 63 -15.96 2.32 -7.31
C ASN A 63 -14.95 3.02 -8.24
N GLY A 64 -13.77 2.45 -8.45
CA GLY A 64 -12.73 3.05 -9.27
C GLY A 64 -11.94 4.18 -8.60
N ASP A 65 -12.20 4.47 -7.32
CA ASP A 65 -11.51 5.53 -6.59
C ASP A 65 -10.02 5.26 -6.48
N ILE A 66 -9.23 6.30 -6.71
CA ILE A 66 -7.77 6.27 -6.58
C ILE A 66 -7.40 7.00 -5.30
N GLN A 67 -6.70 6.32 -4.40
CA GLN A 67 -6.26 6.88 -3.13
C GLN A 67 -4.79 6.55 -2.87
N ARG A 68 -4.16 7.43 -2.10
CA ARG A 68 -2.76 7.32 -1.70
C ARG A 68 -2.70 6.81 -0.27
N PHE A 69 -2.00 5.70 -0.05
CA PHE A 69 -1.81 5.11 1.27
C PHE A 69 -0.34 4.99 1.61
N SER A 70 0.00 5.08 2.89
CA SER A 70 1.36 4.96 3.40
C SER A 70 1.35 3.98 4.57
N GLY A 71 2.29 3.03 4.61
CA GLY A 71 2.40 2.07 5.72
C GLY A 71 1.20 1.12 5.77
N ILE A 72 0.94 0.45 4.66
CA ILE A 72 -0.16 -0.52 4.53
C ILE A 72 0.32 -1.94 4.75
N TRP A 73 -0.58 -2.84 5.14
CA TRP A 73 -0.44 -4.26 4.84
C TRP A 73 -1.29 -4.60 3.62
N PHE A 74 -0.72 -5.36 2.70
CA PHE A 74 -1.41 -5.78 1.49
C PHE A 74 -1.41 -7.31 1.41
N GLU A 75 -2.60 -7.90 1.31
CA GLU A 75 -2.77 -9.33 1.04
C GLU A 75 -3.13 -9.51 -0.43
N GLU A 76 -2.20 -10.09 -1.19
CA GLU A 76 -2.38 -10.44 -2.60
C GLU A 76 -3.40 -11.57 -2.73
N ALA A 77 -4.27 -11.50 -3.74
CA ALA A 77 -5.41 -12.39 -3.94
C ALA A 77 -5.18 -13.41 -5.06
#